data_AF-A0A962T7M8-F1
#
_entry.id   AF-A0A962T7M8-F1
#
_cell.length_a   1.000
_cell.length_b   1.000
_cell.length_c   1.000
_cell.angle_alpha   90.00
_cell.angle_beta   90.00
_cell.angle_gamma   90.00
#
_symmetry.space_group_name_H-M   'P 1'
#
loop_
_entity.id
_entity.type
_entity.pdbx_description
1 polymer ?
#
loop_
_entity_poly.entity_id
_entity_poly.type
_entity_poly.pdbx_seq_one_letter_code
_entity_poly.pdbx_strand_id
1 'polypeptide(L)'
;MIVAVLSFLAVGGLAWALRQLAQQLAAERQRADELRQQLKLVRQSISGLTAGAVGMDRRMARLESSARSLSERQETYELQQADEQPYGHAIRLVQQGASSLRLVQELDLSESEAELIVRLHGQRDTA
;
A
#
# COMPACT_ATOMS: atom_id res chain seq x y z
N MET A 1 5.99 -87.77 9.54
CA MET A 1 5.34 -86.93 8.50
C MET A 1 4.46 -85.84 9.09
N ILE A 2 3.51 -86.15 9.99
CA ILE A 2 2.55 -85.16 10.54
C ILE A 2 3.23 -83.97 11.23
N VAL A 3 4.24 -84.21 12.08
CA VAL A 3 4.97 -83.14 12.80
C VAL A 3 5.69 -82.18 11.84
N ALA A 4 6.29 -82.71 10.76
CA ALA A 4 6.99 -81.90 9.76
C ALA A 4 6.02 -80.99 8.98
N VAL A 5 4.83 -81.49 8.66
CA VAL A 5 3.76 -80.71 8.00
C VAL A 5 3.26 -79.59 8.92
N LEU A 6 3.04 -79.89 10.20
CA LEU A 6 2.62 -78.89 11.20
C LEU A 6 3.65 -77.78 11.38
N SER A 7 4.95 -78.13 11.45
CA SER A 7 6.01 -77.11 11.54
C SER A 7 6.06 -76.22 10.30
N PHE A 8 5.85 -76.78 9.11
CA PHE A 8 5.90 -76.01 7.87
C PHE A 8 4.72 -75.03 7.76
N LEU A 9 3.52 -75.45 8.17
CA LEU A 9 2.33 -74.59 8.25
C LEU A 9 2.50 -73.46 9.27
N ALA A 10 3.07 -73.76 10.45
CA ALA A 10 3.32 -72.76 11.48
C ALA A 10 4.31 -71.69 11.02
N VAL A 11 5.41 -72.09 10.35
CA VAL A 11 6.40 -71.15 9.80
C VAL A 11 5.79 -70.32 8.67
N GLY A 12 4.99 -70.92 7.78
CA GLY A 12 4.30 -70.20 6.72
C GLY A 12 3.32 -69.15 7.27
N GLY A 13 2.53 -69.52 8.29
CA GLY A 13 1.61 -68.60 8.97
C GLY A 13 2.33 -67.45 9.66
N LEU A 14 3.44 -67.73 10.36
CA LEU A 14 4.27 -66.71 11.00
C LEU A 14 4.88 -65.76 9.97
N ALA A 15 5.41 -66.28 8.86
CA ALA A 15 5.97 -65.47 7.79
C ALA A 15 4.91 -64.59 7.11
N TRP A 16 3.69 -65.09 6.95
CA TRP A 16 2.56 -64.33 6.43
C TRP A 16 2.14 -63.21 7.39
N ALA A 17 2.00 -63.51 8.68
CA ALA A 17 1.66 -62.52 9.72
C ALA A 17 2.72 -61.41 9.81
N LEU A 18 4.02 -61.75 9.80
CA LEU A 18 5.12 -60.78 9.80
C LEU A 18 5.09 -59.90 8.55
N ARG A 19 4.79 -60.46 7.38
CA ARG A 19 4.63 -59.68 6.13
C ARG A 19 3.45 -58.73 6.22
N GLN A 20 2.31 -59.18 6.75
CA GLN A 20 1.13 -58.35 6.90
C GLN A 20 1.37 -57.18 7.86
N LEU A 21 2.02 -57.43 9.01
CA LEU A 21 2.45 -56.40 9.95
C LEU A 21 3.43 -55.42 9.31
N ALA A 22 4.41 -55.91 8.56
CA ALA A 22 5.37 -55.05 7.85
C ALA A 22 4.68 -54.15 6.81
N GLN A 23 3.70 -54.69 6.07
CA GLN A 23 2.90 -53.92 5.11
C GLN A 23 2.04 -52.85 5.80
N GLN A 24 1.38 -53.18 6.91
CA GLN A 24 0.61 -52.20 7.68
C GLN A 24 1.50 -51.09 8.23
N LEU A 25 2.66 -51.44 8.79
CA LEU A 25 3.61 -50.45 9.30
C LEU A 25 4.16 -49.56 8.17
N ALA A 26 4.40 -50.12 6.99
CA ALA A 26 4.82 -49.36 5.82
C ALA A 26 3.72 -48.38 5.36
N ALA A 27 2.46 -48.82 5.31
CA ALA A 27 1.33 -47.97 4.94
C ALA A 27 1.12 -46.83 5.94
N GLU A 28 1.20 -47.11 7.25
CA GLU A 28 1.09 -46.07 8.28
C GLU A 28 2.25 -45.07 8.23
N ARG A 29 3.47 -45.54 7.95
CA ARG A 29 4.62 -44.65 7.73
C ARG A 29 4.41 -43.74 6.51
N GLN A 30 3.89 -44.27 5.41
CA GLN A 30 3.58 -43.49 4.22
C GLN A 30 2.54 -42.40 4.52
N ARG A 31 1.45 -42.74 5.21
CA ARG A 31 0.44 -41.77 5.64
C ARG A 31 1.03 -40.69 6.55
N ALA A 32 1.88 -41.08 7.49
CA ALA A 32 2.55 -40.13 8.37
C ALA A 32 3.48 -39.18 7.60
N ASP A 33 4.19 -39.67 6.59
CA ASP A 33 5.07 -38.85 5.76
C ASP A 33 4.29 -37.91 4.83
N GLU A 34 3.17 -38.37 4.26
CA GLU A 34 2.25 -37.52 3.49
C GLU A 34 1.68 -36.38 4.34
N LEU A 35 1.19 -36.69 5.56
CA LEU A 35 0.69 -35.68 6.49
C LEU A 35 1.78 -34.69 6.90
N ARG A 36 3.02 -35.15 7.12
CA ARG A 36 4.17 -34.27 7.39
C ARG A 36 4.47 -33.35 6.21
N GLN A 37 4.40 -33.85 4.99
CA GLN A 37 4.59 -33.03 3.79
C GLN A 37 3.49 -31.98 3.64
N GLN A 38 2.23 -32.36 3.83
CA GLN A 38 1.10 -31.42 3.82
C GLN A 38 1.25 -30.34 4.90
N LEU A 39 1.62 -30.72 6.12
CA LEU A 39 1.92 -29.77 7.19
C LEU A 39 3.04 -28.80 6.82
N LYS A 40 4.10 -29.28 6.17
CA LYS A 40 5.21 -28.44 5.71
C LYS A 40 4.74 -27.43 4.67
N LEU A 41 3.92 -27.85 3.70
CA LEU A 41 3.36 -26.97 2.69
C LEU A 41 2.46 -25.90 3.32
N VAL A 42 1.55 -26.28 4.23
CA VAL A 42 0.67 -25.34 4.94
C VAL A 42 1.49 -24.33 5.74
N ARG A 43 2.54 -24.77 6.46
CA ARG A 43 3.43 -23.87 7.19
C ARG A 43 4.16 -22.89 6.27
N GLN A 44 4.59 -23.34 5.09
CA GLN A 44 5.21 -22.48 4.08
C GLN A 44 4.22 -21.46 3.54
N SER A 45 2.99 -21.88 3.21
CA SER A 45 1.93 -20.98 2.75
C SER A 45 1.57 -19.92 3.81
N ILE A 46 1.44 -20.31 5.08
CA ILE A 46 1.19 -19.36 6.18
C ILE A 46 2.36 -18.37 6.28
N SER A 47 3.60 -18.86 6.27
CA SER A 47 4.78 -17.98 6.34
C SER A 47 4.82 -17.00 5.17
N GLY A 48 4.50 -17.47 3.96
CA GLY A 48 4.41 -16.64 2.76
C GLY A 48 3.31 -15.60 2.84
N LEU A 49 2.11 -15.98 3.31
CA LEU A 49 0.99 -15.06 3.53
C LEU A 49 1.31 -14.01 4.59
N THR A 50 1.92 -14.39 5.72
CA THR A 50 2.32 -13.45 6.76
C THR A 50 3.38 -12.47 6.24
N ALA A 51 4.38 -12.96 5.51
CA ALA A 51 5.38 -12.08 4.87
C ALA A 51 4.73 -11.14 3.84
N GLY A 52 3.76 -11.64 3.07
CA GLY A 52 2.97 -10.86 2.12
C GLY A 52 2.15 -9.77 2.82
N ALA A 53 1.45 -10.11 3.90
CA ALA A 53 0.66 -9.17 4.70
C ALA A 53 1.53 -8.04 5.27
N VAL A 54 2.67 -8.38 5.90
CA VAL A 54 3.63 -7.38 6.40
C VAL A 54 4.17 -6.50 5.26
N GLY A 55 4.41 -7.10 4.09
CA GLY A 55 4.82 -6.36 2.89
C GLY A 55 3.75 -5.37 2.41
N MET A 56 2.49 -5.77 2.44
CA MET A 56 1.35 -4.92 2.11
C MET A 56 1.16 -3.80 3.12
N ASP A 57 1.25 -4.07 4.43
CA ASP A 57 1.13 -3.06 5.48
C ASP A 57 2.18 -1.96 5.31
N ARG A 58 3.43 -2.34 5.01
CA ARG A 58 4.51 -1.36 4.71
C ARG A 58 4.27 -0.56 3.43
N ARG A 59 3.56 -1.12 2.45
CA ARG A 59 3.17 -0.39 1.23
C ARG A 59 2.02 0.57 1.52
N MET A 60 1.04 0.13 2.30
CA MET A 60 -0.10 0.94 2.73
C MET A 60 0.36 2.15 3.54
N ALA A 61 1.22 1.94 4.54
CA ALA A 61 1.78 3.03 5.35
C ALA A 61 2.54 4.07 4.50
N ARG A 62 3.25 3.62 3.46
CA ARG A 62 3.92 4.53 2.51
C ARG A 62 2.92 5.30 1.66
N LEU A 63 1.86 4.66 1.17
CA LEU A 63 0.81 5.33 0.41
C LEU A 63 0.08 6.36 1.28
N GLU A 64 -0.25 6.03 2.52
CA GLU A 64 -0.86 6.96 3.47
C GLU A 64 0.04 8.17 3.74
N SER A 65 1.34 7.95 3.96
CA SER A 65 2.30 9.04 4.15
C SER A 65 2.40 9.93 2.92
N SER A 66 2.47 9.35 1.71
CA SER A 66 2.49 10.12 0.46
C SER A 66 1.20 10.90 0.25
N ALA A 67 0.05 10.30 0.55
CA ALA A 67 -1.25 10.96 0.44
C ALA A 67 -1.37 12.14 1.40
N ARG A 68 -0.92 11.99 2.65
CA ARG A 68 -0.87 13.11 3.61
C ARG A 68 0.02 14.24 3.12
N SER A 69 1.24 13.92 2.67
CA SER A 69 2.15 14.94 2.12
C SER A 69 1.57 15.65 0.90
N LEU A 70 0.85 14.93 0.03
CA LEU A 70 0.20 15.53 -1.13
C LEU A 70 -0.96 16.44 -0.71
N SER A 71 -1.75 16.03 0.29
CA SER A 71 -2.83 16.82 0.87
C SER A 71 -2.31 18.12 1.49
N GLU A 72 -1.24 18.06 2.30
CA GLU A 72 -0.61 19.24 2.90
C GLU A 72 -0.10 20.22 1.84
N ARG A 73 0.49 19.69 0.76
CA ARG A 73 0.92 20.51 -0.38
C ARG A 73 -0.26 21.14 -1.10
N GLN A 74 -1.35 20.39 -1.32
CA GLN A 74 -2.57 20.93 -1.92
C GLN A 74 -3.15 22.07 -1.08
N GLU A 75 -3.27 21.89 0.24
CA GLU A 75 -3.74 22.93 1.15
C GLU A 75 -2.84 24.18 1.07
N THR A 76 -1.52 23.98 1.01
CA THR A 76 -0.56 25.09 0.83
C THR A 76 -0.77 25.81 -0.51
N TYR A 77 -0.99 25.07 -1.60
CA TYR A 77 -1.24 25.66 -2.92
C TYR A 77 -2.60 26.37 -2.98
N GLU A 78 -3.64 25.83 -2.36
CA GLU A 78 -4.96 26.46 -2.28
C GLU A 78 -4.89 27.77 -1.48
N LEU A 79 -4.17 27.79 -0.36
CA LEU A 79 -3.92 29.00 0.43
C LEU A 79 -3.14 30.05 -0.38
N GLN A 80 -2.11 29.65 -1.12
CA GLN A 80 -1.34 30.56 -1.97
C GLN A 80 -2.15 31.10 -3.14
N GLN A 81 -2.94 30.26 -3.83
CA GLN A 81 -3.78 30.72 -4.95
C GLN A 81 -4.88 31.67 -4.48
N ALA A 82 -5.47 31.43 -3.31
CA ALA A 82 -6.47 32.34 -2.74
C ALA A 82 -5.90 33.75 -2.50
N ASP A 83 -4.65 33.84 -2.06
CA ASP A 83 -3.96 35.11 -1.78
C ASP A 83 -3.47 35.81 -3.07
N GLU A 84 -3.02 35.05 -4.08
CA GLU A 84 -2.50 35.62 -5.34
C GLU A 84 -3.59 36.07 -6.34
N GLN A 85 -4.80 35.49 -6.31
CA GLN A 85 -5.85 35.75 -7.31
C GLN A 85 -6.32 37.22 -7.38
N PRO A 86 -6.68 37.90 -6.27
CA PRO A 86 -7.22 39.26 -6.33
C PRO A 86 -6.11 40.29 -6.65
N TYR A 87 -4.98 40.18 -5.96
CA TYR A 87 -3.89 41.15 -6.06
C TYR A 87 -3.06 40.96 -7.33
N GLY A 88 -2.79 39.73 -7.76
CA GLY A 88 -2.04 39.46 -8.99
C GLY A 88 -2.77 39.92 -10.26
N HIS A 89 -4.10 39.96 -10.25
CA HIS A 89 -4.89 40.57 -11.32
C HIS A 89 -4.83 42.11 -11.24
N ALA A 90 -5.00 42.68 -10.05
CA ALA A 90 -4.90 44.11 -9.78
C ALA A 90 -3.55 44.70 -10.22
N ILE A 91 -2.45 44.05 -9.85
CA ILE A 91 -1.08 44.47 -10.18
C ILE A 91 -0.84 44.49 -11.69
N ARG A 92 -1.36 43.50 -12.43
CA ARG A 92 -1.26 43.46 -13.90
C ARG A 92 -2.08 44.56 -14.56
N LEU A 93 -3.28 44.85 -14.07
CA LEU A 93 -4.09 45.97 -14.57
C LEU A 93 -3.40 47.32 -14.33
N VAL A 94 -2.81 47.52 -13.15
CA VAL A 94 -2.04 48.73 -12.84
C VAL A 94 -0.81 48.87 -13.73
N GLN A 95 -0.08 47.77 -14.00
CA GLN A 95 1.03 47.77 -14.95
C GLN A 95 0.61 48.09 -16.39
N GLN A 96 -0.67 47.88 -16.74
CA GLN A 96 -1.26 48.26 -18.02
C GLN A 96 -1.86 49.69 -18.00
N GLY A 97 -1.68 50.44 -16.90
CA GLY A 97 -2.14 51.82 -16.74
C GLY A 97 -3.56 51.97 -16.19
N ALA A 98 -4.16 50.93 -15.60
CA ALA A 98 -5.46 51.05 -14.95
C ALA A 98 -5.40 51.95 -13.71
N SER A 99 -6.42 52.78 -13.54
CA SER A 99 -6.58 53.65 -12.36
C SER A 99 -7.18 52.90 -11.17
N SER A 100 -6.97 53.41 -9.96
CA SER A 100 -7.50 52.83 -8.71
C SER A 100 -9.01 52.66 -8.75
N LEU A 101 -9.73 53.60 -9.37
CA LEU A 101 -11.18 53.56 -9.50
C LEU A 101 -11.67 52.37 -10.36
N ARG A 102 -10.89 51.99 -11.37
CA ARG A 102 -11.17 50.82 -12.20
C ARG A 102 -10.92 49.53 -11.42
N LEU A 103 -9.88 49.50 -10.59
CA LEU A 103 -9.60 48.36 -9.72
C LEU A 103 -10.74 48.11 -8.73
N VAL A 104 -11.31 49.13 -8.09
CA VAL A 104 -12.44 48.99 -7.15
C VAL A 104 -13.73 48.51 -7.85
N GLN A 105 -13.91 48.86 -9.13
CA GLN A 105 -15.11 48.48 -9.89
C GLN A 105 -15.03 47.08 -10.49
N GLU A 106 -13.86 46.67 -10.97
CA GLU A 106 -13.65 45.38 -11.64
C GLU A 106 -13.16 44.29 -10.68
N LEU A 107 -12.57 44.66 -9.55
CA LEU A 107 -12.08 43.76 -8.50
C LEU A 107 -12.72 44.20 -7.18
N ASP A 108 -13.14 43.25 -6.36
CA ASP A 108 -13.79 43.48 -5.06
C ASP A 108 -12.78 43.99 -4.00
N LEU A 109 -12.11 45.11 -4.31
CA LEU A 109 -11.04 45.74 -3.52
C LEU A 109 -11.58 47.02 -2.87
N SER A 110 -11.14 47.31 -1.64
CA SER A 110 -11.44 48.60 -1.01
C SER A 110 -10.72 49.75 -1.71
N GLU A 111 -11.28 50.96 -1.61
CA GLU A 111 -10.68 52.18 -2.20
C GLU A 111 -9.24 52.41 -1.70
N SER A 112 -9.00 52.14 -0.41
CA SER A 112 -7.67 52.18 0.21
C SER A 112 -6.71 51.11 -0.32
N GLU A 113 -7.17 49.89 -0.61
CA GLU A 113 -6.33 48.83 -1.18
C GLU A 113 -5.96 49.13 -2.63
N ALA A 114 -6.92 49.57 -3.44
CA ALA A 114 -6.67 49.92 -4.83
C ALA A 114 -5.68 51.09 -4.97
N GLU A 115 -5.79 52.11 -4.12
CA GLU A 115 -4.85 53.23 -4.12
C GLU A 115 -3.43 52.81 -3.69
N LEU A 116 -3.32 51.91 -2.70
CA LEU A 116 -2.04 51.35 -2.27
C LEU A 116 -1.37 50.55 -3.40
N ILE A 117 -2.13 49.71 -4.11
CA ILE A 117 -1.61 48.90 -5.23
C ILE A 117 -1.12 49.78 -6.37
N VAL A 118 -1.87 50.83 -6.74
CA VAL A 118 -1.46 51.80 -7.78
C VAL A 118 -0.19 52.53 -7.38
N ARG A 119 -0.03 52.93 -6.11
CA ARG A 119 1.18 53.60 -5.64
C ARG A 119 2.40 52.68 -5.61
N LEU A 120 2.23 51.42 -5.18
CA LEU A 120 3.33 50.47 -5.03
C LEU A 120 3.79 49.88 -6.38
N HIS A 121 2.87 49.71 -7.33
CA HIS A 121 3.11 49.00 -8.60
C HIS A 121 2.88 49.82 -9.88
N GLY A 122 2.37 51.05 -9.78
CA GLY A 122 2.13 51.94 -10.92
C GLY A 122 3.38 52.62 -11.49
N GLN A 123 4.55 52.40 -10.89
CA GLN A 123 5.83 52.96 -11.36
C GLN A 123 6.73 51.84 -11.91
N ARG A 124 6.49 51.45 -13.16
CA ARG A 124 7.51 50.77 -13.97
C ARG A 124 7.69 51.33 -15.39
N ASP A 125 7.02 52.42 -15.72
CA ASP A 125 7.28 53.19 -16.94
C ASP A 125 7.64 54.63 -16.55
N THR A 126 8.95 54.89 -16.46
CA THR A 126 9.63 56.13 -16.87
C THR A 126 11.10 56.00 -16.46
N ALA A 127 11.88 55.38 -17.34
CA ALA A 127 13.29 55.72 -17.57
C ALA A 127 13.49 55.78 -19.08
#